data_AF-L9YDY1-F1
#
_entry.id   AF-L9YDY1-F1
#
_cell.length_a   1.000
_cell.length_b   1.000
_cell.length_c   1.000
_cell.angle_alpha   90.00
_cell.angle_beta   90.00
_cell.angle_gamma   90.00
#
_symmetry.space_group_name_H-M   'P 1'
#
loop_
_entity.id
_entity.type
_entity.pdbx_description
1 polymer ?
#
loop_
_entity_poly.entity_id
_entity_poly.type
_entity_poly.pdbx_seq_one_letter_code
_entity_poly.pdbx_strand_id
1 'polypeptide(L)'
;MSAFNSNSPIKRRVAEPVLAVLTIFLATGIVNESVILFNTILELLWFPVAILVPGLLALSVLVGMLAHGIRLSSTVLGSGNRIQPGDTAITRVLASIVLGTLAAFTLLWVVASLYIHYLADTGGVSPSIWALLFGGGLGVLVLLRAVFFQLFPEGPFSRLRGPSVE
;
A
#
# COMPACT_ATOMS: atom_id res chain seq x y z
N MET A 1 -19.46 -7.81 -22.98
CA MET A 1 -19.11 -6.81 -21.94
C MET A 1 -18.91 -7.54 -20.64
N SER A 2 -17.65 -7.79 -20.26
CA SER A 2 -17.30 -8.57 -19.07
C SER A 2 -17.36 -7.68 -17.82
N ALA A 3 -18.26 -8.00 -16.90
CA ALA A 3 -18.32 -7.38 -15.59
C ALA A 3 -17.14 -7.87 -14.75
N PHE A 4 -16.16 -6.99 -14.51
CA PHE A 4 -15.15 -7.18 -13.47
C PHE A 4 -15.83 -7.12 -12.09
N ASN A 5 -16.50 -8.22 -11.73
CA ASN A 5 -17.03 -8.43 -10.39
C ASN A 5 -15.93 -9.03 -9.50
N SER A 6 -14.82 -8.29 -9.35
CA SER A 6 -13.77 -8.62 -8.40
C SER A 6 -13.71 -7.52 -7.36
N ASN A 7 -14.25 -7.76 -6.16
CA ASN A 7 -13.78 -7.25 -4.87
C ASN A 7 -14.95 -7.23 -3.88
N SER A 8 -15.17 -8.35 -3.18
CA SER A 8 -15.83 -8.23 -1.89
C SER A 8 -14.90 -7.40 -0.97
N PRO A 9 -15.41 -6.41 -0.24
CA PRO A 9 -14.61 -5.59 0.67
C PRO A 9 -13.89 -6.41 1.75
N ILE A 10 -14.34 -7.66 1.96
CA ILE A 10 -13.80 -8.62 2.93
C ILE A 10 -12.45 -9.18 2.46
N LYS A 11 -12.32 -9.60 1.18
CA LYS A 11 -11.05 -10.15 0.65
C LYS A 11 -9.91 -9.12 0.69
N ARG A 12 -10.25 -7.85 0.43
CA ARG A 12 -9.27 -6.76 0.41
C ARG A 12 -8.77 -6.39 1.81
N ARG A 13 -9.63 -6.48 2.84
CA ARG A 13 -9.23 -6.24 4.25
C ARG A 13 -8.16 -7.21 4.76
N VAL A 14 -8.10 -8.42 4.20
CA VAL A 14 -7.13 -9.45 4.62
C VAL A 14 -5.90 -9.50 3.71
N ALA A 15 -6.07 -9.27 2.41
CA ALA A 15 -4.96 -9.32 1.47
C ALA A 15 -3.94 -8.18 1.69
N GLU A 16 -4.39 -6.96 1.98
CA GLU A 16 -3.49 -5.80 2.13
C GLU A 16 -2.53 -5.92 3.32
N PRO A 17 -2.95 -6.34 4.54
CA PRO A 17 -2.03 -6.64 5.64
C PRO A 17 -1.06 -7.77 5.34
N VAL A 18 -1.52 -8.85 4.69
CA VAL A 18 -0.66 -9.98 4.32
C VAL A 18 0.42 -9.51 3.34
N LEU A 19 0.05 -8.75 2.31
CA LEU A 19 1.00 -8.16 1.37
C LEU A 19 1.96 -7.20 2.06
N ALA A 20 1.50 -6.40 3.02
CA ALA A 20 2.34 -5.49 3.80
C ALA A 20 3.39 -6.26 4.60
N VAL A 21 2.98 -7.30 5.33
CA VAL A 21 3.88 -8.17 6.10
C VAL A 21 4.89 -8.85 5.19
N LEU A 22 4.44 -9.45 4.08
CA LEU A 22 5.33 -10.09 3.10
C LEU A 22 6.34 -9.10 2.52
N THR A 23 5.91 -7.87 2.21
CA THR A 23 6.79 -6.84 1.66
C THR A 23 7.86 -6.42 2.67
N ILE A 24 7.50 -6.31 3.95
CA ILE A 24 8.46 -6.03 5.04
C ILE A 24 9.46 -7.17 5.20
N PHE A 25 9.00 -8.43 5.17
CA PHE A 25 9.89 -9.59 5.25
C PHE A 25 10.87 -9.64 4.08
N LEU A 26 10.42 -9.38 2.85
CA LEU A 26 11.28 -9.32 1.67
C LEU A 26 12.31 -8.19 1.78
N ALA A 27 11.90 -6.99 2.21
CA ALA A 27 12.81 -5.87 2.42
C ALA A 27 13.85 -6.19 3.50
N THR A 28 13.43 -6.82 4.60
CA THR A 28 14.32 -7.24 5.70
C THR A 28 15.29 -8.32 5.23
N GLY A 29 14.82 -9.29 4.44
CA GLY A 29 15.65 -10.36 3.88
C GLY A 29 16.80 -9.82 3.03
N ILE A 30 16.55 -8.80 2.20
CA ILE A 30 17.60 -8.13 1.40
C ILE A 30 18.59 -7.36 2.26
N VAL A 31 18.13 -6.68 3.31
CA VAL A 31 19.01 -5.88 4.19
C VAL A 31 19.88 -6.80 5.04
N ASN A 32 19.35 -7.93 5.49
CA ASN A 32 19.99 -8.80 6.47
C ASN A 32 20.83 -9.93 5.83
N GLU A 33 20.48 -10.39 4.63
CA GLU A 33 21.24 -11.41 3.92
C GLU A 33 21.76 -10.89 2.58
N SER A 34 23.04 -10.50 2.55
CA SER A 34 23.74 -10.15 1.31
C SER A 34 24.36 -11.36 0.60
N VAL A 35 24.36 -12.57 1.19
CA VAL A 35 25.18 -13.70 0.69
C VAL A 35 24.49 -15.08 0.72
N ILE A 36 23.52 -15.35 1.61
CA ILE A 36 23.07 -16.74 1.90
C ILE A 36 21.81 -17.16 1.10
N LEU A 37 20.90 -16.24 0.77
CA LEU A 37 19.71 -16.51 -0.06
C LEU A 37 20.00 -16.82 -1.55
N PHE A 38 21.21 -16.58 -2.05
CA PHE A 38 21.55 -16.64 -3.48
C PHE A 38 21.97 -18.03 -4.00
N ASN A 39 22.01 -19.08 -3.17
CA ASN A 39 22.70 -20.33 -3.54
C ASN A 39 21.79 -21.48 -4.00
N THR A 40 20.51 -21.25 -4.34
CA THR A 40 19.59 -22.34 -4.75
C THR A 40 18.47 -21.82 -5.66
N ILE A 41 17.79 -22.73 -6.36
CA ILE A 41 16.62 -22.60 -7.29
C ILE A 41 15.60 -21.48 -6.94
N LEU A 42 15.56 -21.03 -5.69
CA LEU A 42 14.86 -19.83 -5.23
C LEU A 42 15.27 -18.55 -5.96
N GLU A 43 16.46 -18.45 -6.54
CA GLU A 43 16.95 -17.25 -7.24
C GLU A 43 16.05 -16.81 -8.41
N LEU A 44 15.54 -17.78 -9.17
CA LEU A 44 14.66 -17.53 -10.32
C LEU A 44 13.29 -17.02 -9.89
N LEU A 45 12.78 -17.48 -8.73
CA LEU A 45 11.50 -17.05 -8.19
C LEU A 45 11.63 -15.77 -7.35
N TRP A 46 12.81 -15.53 -6.79
CA TRP A 46 13.08 -14.43 -5.87
C TRP A 46 12.87 -13.08 -6.54
N PHE A 47 13.50 -12.85 -7.69
CA PHE A 47 13.37 -11.60 -8.44
C PHE A 47 11.90 -11.24 -8.76
N PRO A 48 11.10 -12.11 -9.39
CA PRO A 48 9.71 -11.78 -9.68
C PRO A 48 8.89 -11.61 -8.40
N VAL A 49 9.10 -12.41 -7.34
CA VAL A 49 8.38 -12.24 -6.07
C VAL A 49 8.73 -10.91 -5.39
N ALA A 50 10.01 -10.56 -5.37
CA ALA A 50 10.55 -9.34 -4.80
C ALA A 50 10.06 -8.07 -5.51
N ILE A 51 9.68 -8.17 -6.78
CA ILE A 51 9.11 -7.06 -7.56
C ILE A 51 7.58 -7.05 -7.45
N LEU A 52 6.95 -8.21 -7.60
CA LEU A 52 5.49 -8.32 -7.68
C LEU A 52 4.81 -8.09 -6.33
N VAL A 53 5.38 -8.54 -5.21
CA VAL A 53 4.74 -8.39 -3.90
C VAL A 53 4.63 -6.91 -3.48
N PRO A 54 5.70 -6.08 -3.54
CA PRO A 54 5.57 -4.64 -3.37
C PRO A 54 4.62 -3.98 -4.38
N GLY A 55 4.63 -4.44 -5.63
CA GLY A 55 3.77 -3.92 -6.69
C GLY A 55 2.28 -4.16 -6.42
N LEU A 56 1.92 -5.37 -5.99
CA LEU A 56 0.55 -5.72 -5.61
C LEU A 56 0.08 -4.94 -4.39
N LEU A 57 0.95 -4.74 -3.40
CA LEU A 57 0.66 -3.87 -2.26
C LEU A 57 0.37 -2.44 -2.71
N ALA A 58 1.25 -1.86 -3.52
CA ALA A 58 1.10 -0.52 -4.07
C ALA A 58 -0.20 -0.36 -4.88
N LEU A 59 -0.53 -1.33 -5.73
CA LEU A 59 -1.80 -1.34 -6.47
C LEU A 59 -3.01 -1.38 -5.53
N SER A 60 -2.99 -2.24 -4.50
CA SER A 60 -4.08 -2.27 -3.52
C SER A 60 -4.26 -0.91 -2.86
N VAL A 61 -3.18 -0.31 -2.37
CA VAL A 61 -3.22 1.00 -1.71
C VAL A 61 -3.79 2.07 -2.64
N LEU A 62 -3.32 2.14 -3.89
CA LEU A 62 -3.82 3.09 -4.89
C LEU A 62 -5.32 2.91 -5.16
N VAL A 63 -5.79 1.69 -5.37
CA VAL A 63 -7.24 1.41 -5.54
C VAL A 63 -8.03 1.87 -4.32
N GLY A 64 -7.44 1.83 -3.11
CA GLY A 64 -8.05 2.34 -1.88
C GLY A 64 -8.14 3.84 -1.84
N MET A 65 -7.05 4.50 -2.19
CA MET A 65 -6.95 5.94 -2.30
C MET A 65 -7.94 6.49 -3.34
N LEU A 66 -8.06 5.86 -4.51
CA LEU A 66 -9.05 6.23 -5.52
C LEU A 66 -10.48 6.05 -5.00
N ALA A 67 -10.78 4.90 -4.39
CA ALA A 67 -12.10 4.65 -3.82
C ALA A 67 -12.47 5.67 -2.72
N HIS A 68 -11.50 6.05 -1.89
CA HIS A 68 -11.67 7.08 -0.87
C HIS A 68 -11.87 8.47 -1.50
N GLY A 69 -11.09 8.84 -2.51
CA GLY A 69 -11.23 10.10 -3.25
C GLY A 69 -12.58 10.25 -3.94
N ILE A 70 -13.11 9.18 -4.55
CA ILE A 70 -14.44 9.18 -5.16
C ILE A 70 -15.53 9.42 -4.11
N ARG A 71 -15.43 8.79 -2.93
CA ARG A 71 -16.38 9.02 -1.82
C ARG A 71 -16.30 10.44 -1.29
N LEU A 72 -15.09 10.96 -1.10
CA LEU A 72 -14.86 12.33 -0.67
C LEU A 72 -15.47 13.33 -1.67
N SER A 73 -15.22 13.15 -2.97
CA SER A 73 -15.80 13.99 -4.04
C SER A 73 -17.33 13.93 -4.05
N SER A 74 -17.93 12.74 -3.91
CA SER A 74 -19.39 12.60 -3.83
C SER A 74 -20.01 13.29 -2.62
N THR A 75 -19.27 13.34 -1.50
CA THR A 75 -19.68 14.05 -0.28
C THR A 75 -19.66 15.56 -0.49
N VAL A 76 -18.60 16.08 -1.13
CA VAL A 76 -18.46 17.51 -1.45
C VAL A 76 -19.53 17.97 -2.45
N LEU A 77 -19.88 17.13 -3.43
CA LEU A 77 -20.87 17.43 -4.46
C LEU A 77 -22.33 17.23 -4.01
N GLY A 78 -22.59 16.85 -2.76
CA GLY A 78 -23.95 16.65 -2.23
C GLY A 78 -24.70 15.44 -2.82
N SER A 79 -23.99 14.55 -3.53
CA SER A 79 -24.51 13.32 -4.14
C SER A 79 -24.60 12.19 -3.10
N GLY A 80 -25.46 12.39 -2.11
CA GLY A 80 -25.43 11.70 -0.82
C GLY A 80 -25.99 10.28 -0.76
N ASN A 81 -25.44 9.32 -1.51
CA ASN A 81 -25.82 7.90 -1.38
C ASN A 81 -24.68 6.95 -0.96
N ARG A 82 -23.45 7.46 -0.71
CA ARG A 82 -22.26 6.66 -0.35
C ARG A 82 -21.42 7.25 0.79
N ILE A 83 -22.01 8.07 1.64
CA ILE A 83 -21.32 8.79 2.71
C ILE A 83 -20.99 7.81 3.85
N GLN A 84 -19.72 7.73 4.26
CA GLN A 84 -19.28 6.95 5.42
C GLN A 84 -18.78 7.92 6.52
N PRO A 85 -19.22 7.76 7.79
CA PRO A 85 -18.81 8.64 8.87
C PRO A 85 -17.28 8.68 9.02
N GLY A 86 -16.71 9.89 8.99
CA GLY A 86 -15.27 10.10 9.13
C GLY A 86 -14.46 10.19 7.83
N ASP A 87 -15.06 10.00 6.65
CA ASP A 87 -14.34 10.11 5.37
C ASP A 87 -13.74 11.51 5.11
N THR A 88 -14.29 12.56 5.74
CA THR A 88 -13.77 13.94 5.65
C THR A 88 -12.74 14.29 6.71
N ALA A 89 -12.39 13.38 7.62
CA ALA A 89 -11.41 13.65 8.66
C ALA A 89 -10.04 13.97 8.04
N ILE A 90 -9.46 15.11 8.41
CA ILE A 90 -8.17 15.61 7.89
C ILE A 90 -7.08 14.53 8.00
N THR A 91 -7.05 13.78 9.11
CA THR A 91 -6.09 12.69 9.32
C THR A 91 -6.25 11.53 8.33
N ARG A 92 -7.48 11.22 7.90
CA ARG A 92 -7.74 10.18 6.88
C ARG A 92 -7.37 10.65 5.48
N VAL A 93 -7.68 11.91 5.16
CA VAL A 93 -7.28 12.53 3.88
C VAL A 93 -5.76 12.58 3.78
N LEU A 94 -5.07 13.07 4.81
CA LEU A 94 -3.61 13.13 4.85
C LEU A 94 -2.98 11.74 4.74
N ALA A 95 -3.47 10.76 5.50
CA ALA A 95 -2.99 9.38 5.41
C ALA A 95 -3.20 8.80 4.00
N SER A 96 -4.33 9.09 3.35
CA SER A 96 -4.60 8.65 1.99
C SER A 96 -3.66 9.28 0.96
N ILE A 97 -3.31 10.56 1.13
CA ILE A 97 -2.36 11.26 0.26
C ILE A 97 -0.96 10.65 0.43
N VAL A 98 -0.47 10.57 1.67
CA VAL A 98 0.88 10.04 1.97
C VAL A 98 1.03 8.62 1.46
N LEU A 99 0.07 7.74 1.76
CA LEU A 99 0.08 6.36 1.28
C LEU A 99 -0.06 6.27 -0.24
N GLY A 100 -0.91 7.10 -0.85
CA GLY A 100 -1.10 7.15 -2.29
C GLY A 100 0.17 7.57 -3.03
N THR A 101 0.84 8.62 -2.58
CA THR A 101 2.11 9.09 -3.15
C THR A 101 3.20 8.03 -3.03
N LEU A 102 3.35 7.42 -1.85
CA LEU A 102 4.36 6.38 -1.65
C LEU A 102 4.06 5.12 -2.47
N ALA A 103 2.78 4.76 -2.62
CA ALA A 103 2.36 3.66 -3.46
C ALA A 103 2.64 3.93 -4.94
N ALA A 104 2.33 5.13 -5.45
CA ALA A 104 2.67 5.53 -6.82
C ALA A 104 4.18 5.48 -7.06
N PHE A 105 4.97 5.95 -6.09
CA PHE A 105 6.43 5.91 -6.17
C PHE A 105 6.97 4.47 -6.15
N THR A 106 6.42 3.60 -5.30
CA THR A 106 6.75 2.18 -5.27
C THR A 106 6.44 1.52 -6.61
N LEU A 107 5.27 1.83 -7.19
CA LEU A 107 4.85 1.28 -8.49
C LEU A 107 5.78 1.71 -9.64
N LEU A 108 6.25 2.96 -9.61
CA LEU A 108 7.23 3.47 -10.57
C LEU A 108 8.50 2.62 -10.56
N TRP A 109 9.04 2.32 -9.38
CA TRP A 109 10.22 1.47 -9.24
C TRP A 109 9.97 0.02 -9.63
N VAL A 110 8.77 -0.51 -9.38
CA VAL A 110 8.35 -1.84 -9.86
C VAL A 110 8.37 -1.88 -11.38
N VAL A 111 7.77 -0.89 -12.06
CA VAL A 111 7.76 -0.81 -13.52
C VAL A 111 9.18 -0.66 -14.08
N ALA A 112 10.00 0.20 -13.47
CA ALA A 112 11.40 0.36 -13.87
C ALA A 112 12.20 -0.95 -13.71
N SER A 113 11.94 -1.71 -12.64
CA SER A 113 12.57 -3.01 -12.41
C SER A 113 12.17 -4.06 -13.42
N LEU A 114 10.88 -4.14 -13.76
CA LEU A 114 10.41 -5.04 -14.82
C LEU A 114 10.99 -4.64 -16.18
N TYR A 115 11.02 -3.35 -16.48
CA TYR A 115 11.57 -2.85 -17.75
C TYR A 115 13.05 -3.19 -17.90
N ILE A 116 13.87 -2.91 -16.89
CA ILE A 116 15.31 -3.20 -16.95
C ILE A 116 15.56 -4.71 -16.97
N HIS A 117 14.83 -5.48 -16.18
CA HIS A 117 15.08 -6.92 -16.07
C HIS A 117 14.61 -7.73 -17.29
N TYR A 118 13.55 -7.30 -17.99
CA TYR A 118 12.96 -8.06 -19.09
C TYR A 118 13.10 -7.43 -20.48
N LEU A 119 13.34 -6.11 -20.58
CA LEU A 119 13.36 -5.40 -21.87
C LEU A 119 14.67 -4.70 -22.20
N ALA A 120 15.54 -4.44 -21.22
CA ALA A 120 16.81 -3.74 -21.46
C ALA A 120 18.01 -4.68 -21.29
N ASP A 121 18.84 -4.82 -22.32
CA ASP A 121 20.15 -5.50 -22.25
C ASP A 121 21.22 -4.63 -21.58
N THR A 122 20.86 -3.87 -20.55
CA THR A 122 21.79 -3.02 -19.82
C THR A 122 22.27 -3.76 -18.58
N GLY A 123 23.55 -4.16 -18.56
CA GLY A 123 24.24 -4.76 -17.41
C GLY A 123 24.48 -3.78 -16.24
N GLY A 124 23.54 -2.86 -16.01
CA GLY A 124 23.61 -1.82 -15.00
C GLY A 124 22.81 -2.14 -13.73
N VAL A 125 23.13 -1.40 -12.65
CA VAL A 125 22.58 -1.52 -11.29
C VAL A 125 21.07 -1.79 -11.31
N SER A 126 20.65 -2.92 -10.74
CA SER A 126 19.24 -3.32 -10.70
C SER A 126 18.43 -2.35 -9.83
N PRO A 127 17.39 -1.69 -10.36
CA PRO A 127 16.52 -0.81 -9.58
C PRO A 127 15.58 -1.57 -8.62
N SER A 128 15.64 -2.90 -8.62
CA SER A 128 14.80 -3.78 -7.80
C SER A 128 14.92 -3.52 -6.29
N ILE A 129 16.10 -3.10 -5.83
CA ILE A 129 16.31 -2.76 -4.42
C ILE A 129 15.43 -1.58 -3.98
N TRP A 130 15.21 -0.60 -4.85
CA TRP A 130 14.39 0.56 -4.54
C TRP A 130 12.91 0.20 -4.43
N ALA A 131 12.41 -0.66 -5.31
CA ALA A 131 11.04 -1.17 -5.23
C ALA A 131 10.77 -1.84 -3.87
N LEU A 132 11.75 -2.58 -3.34
CA LEU A 132 11.65 -3.25 -2.05
C LEU A 132 11.78 -2.30 -0.87
N LEU A 133 12.68 -1.33 -0.92
CA LEU A 133 12.82 -0.35 0.16
C LEU A 133 11.57 0.53 0.30
N PHE A 134 11.07 1.09 -0.81
CA PHE A 134 9.86 1.91 -0.79
C PHE A 134 8.61 1.05 -0.50
N GLY A 135 8.56 -0.17 -1.04
CA GLY A 135 7.51 -1.14 -0.71
C GLY A 135 7.49 -1.53 0.76
N GLY A 136 8.65 -1.76 1.38
CA GLY A 136 8.78 -2.10 2.79
C GLY A 136 8.30 -0.95 3.68
N GLY A 137 8.72 0.28 3.37
CA GLY A 137 8.21 1.49 4.03
C GLY A 137 6.69 1.65 3.87
N LEU A 138 6.16 1.39 2.67
CA LEU A 138 4.72 1.37 2.42
C LEU A 138 4.01 0.32 3.28
N GLY A 139 4.58 -0.89 3.39
CA GLY A 139 4.06 -1.97 4.23
C GLY A 139 3.98 -1.57 5.70
N VAL A 140 5.04 -0.95 6.24
CA VAL A 140 5.05 -0.47 7.63
C VAL A 140 3.94 0.57 7.84
N LEU A 141 3.83 1.55 6.93
CA LEU A 141 2.80 2.59 7.05
C LEU A 141 1.38 2.03 6.93
N VAL A 142 1.15 1.03 6.07
CA VAL A 142 -0.14 0.34 5.94
C VAL A 142 -0.50 -0.38 7.24
N LEU A 143 0.43 -1.11 7.85
CA LEU A 143 0.18 -1.78 9.13
C LEU A 143 -0.03 -0.79 10.27
N LEU A 144 0.79 0.26 10.35
CA LEU A 144 0.66 1.31 11.35
C LEU A 144 -0.70 2.01 11.23
N ARG A 145 -1.13 2.31 9.99
CA ARG A 145 -2.45 2.85 9.71
C ARG A 145 -3.56 1.90 10.17
N ALA A 146 -3.45 0.61 9.88
CA ALA A 146 -4.44 -0.38 10.28
C ALA A 146 -4.59 -0.45 11.81
N VAL A 147 -3.47 -0.53 12.53
CA VAL A 147 -3.44 -0.51 14.00
C VAL A 147 -3.99 0.82 14.56
N PHE A 148 -3.57 1.95 13.98
CA PHE A 148 -4.02 3.27 14.42
C PHE A 148 -5.53 3.45 14.30
N PHE A 149 -6.13 3.08 13.17
CA PHE A 149 -7.59 3.18 13.01
C PHE A 149 -8.37 2.09 13.74
N GLN A 150 -7.72 0.97 14.08
CA GLN A 150 -8.30 -0.01 14.99
C GLN A 150 -8.36 0.51 16.43
N LEU A 151 -7.33 1.22 16.88
CA LEU A 151 -7.26 1.84 18.22
C LEU A 151 -8.12 3.11 18.32
N PHE A 152 -8.21 3.88 17.23
CA PHE A 152 -8.92 5.17 17.17
C PHE A 152 -9.92 5.21 15.99
N PRO A 153 -11.03 4.45 16.05
CA PRO A 153 -12.00 4.39 14.96
C PRO A 153 -12.60 5.76 14.60
N GLU A 154 -12.81 6.62 15.59
CA GLU A 154 -13.34 7.99 15.44
C GLU A 154 -12.24 9.07 15.34
N GLY A 155 -10.96 8.66 15.36
CA GLY A 155 -9.79 9.54 15.38
C GLY A 155 -9.37 9.96 16.81
N PRO A 156 -8.09 10.27 17.05
CA PRO A 156 -7.55 10.50 18.40
C PRO A 156 -8.16 11.73 19.09
N PHE A 157 -8.62 12.71 18.31
CA PHE A 157 -9.20 13.95 18.81
C PHE A 157 -10.69 13.87 19.17
N SER A 158 -11.38 12.79 18.79
CA SER A 158 -12.78 12.56 19.19
C SER A 158 -12.94 12.46 20.71
N ARG A 159 -11.95 11.84 21.39
CA ARG A 159 -11.91 11.71 22.86
C ARG A 159 -11.62 13.02 23.60
N LEU A 160 -11.12 14.05 22.92
CA LEU A 160 -10.86 15.36 23.52
C LEU A 160 -12.07 16.30 23.45
N ARG A 161 -13.10 15.95 22.66
CA ARG A 161 -14.45 16.54 22.77
C ARG A 161 -15.26 15.80 23.85
N GLY A 162 -14.77 15.84 25.09
CA GLY A 162 -15.63 15.58 26.25
C GLY A 162 -16.64 16.73 26.42
N PRO A 163 -17.81 16.49 27.03
CA PRO A 163 -18.88 17.47 27.12
C PRO A 163 -18.40 18.72 27.84
N SER A 164 -18.57 19.88 27.20
CA SER A 164 -18.60 21.15 27.91
C SER A 164 -19.70 21.04 28.96
N VAL A 165 -19.30 20.82 30.20
CA VAL A 165 -20.19 20.87 31.36
C VAL A 165 -20.71 22.31 31.42
N GLU A 166 -22.01 22.46 31.15
CA GLU A 166 -22.78 23.67 31.47
C GLU A 166 -22.71 24.00 32.97
#